data_AF-A0A7X6TEI8-F1
#
_entry.id   AF-A0A7X6TEI8-F1
#
_cell.length_a   1.000
_cell.length_b   1.000
_cell.length_c   1.000
_cell.angle_alpha   90.00
_cell.angle_beta   90.00
_cell.angle_gamma   90.00
#
_symmetry.space_group_name_H-M   'P 1'
#
loop_
_entity.id
_entity.type
_entity.pdbx_description
1 polymer ?
#
loop_
_entity_poly.entity_id
_entity_poly.type
_entity_poly.pdbx_seq_one_letter_code
_entity_poly.pdbx_strand_id
1 'polypeptide(L)'
;MPTNDKILMLMAVAALSLSCSSKAGKNTNEAPISKPQIEFTGDVMTPELLWSMGRLSDIQVSPDKKTILYGVSYYSITQNKGNRELYVVNLEGNQRKQLTQTA
;
A
#
# COMPACT_ATOMS: atom_id res chain seq x y z
N MET A 1 -51.60 0.45 26.83
CA MET A 1 -50.91 1.70 26.45
C MET A 1 -49.44 1.57 26.87
N PRO A 2 -48.58 1.09 25.97
CA PRO A 2 -47.16 0.86 26.28
C PRO A 2 -46.41 2.19 26.44
N THR A 3 -45.57 2.23 27.47
CA THR A 3 -44.89 3.40 28.04
C THR A 3 -43.85 4.02 27.11
N ASN A 4 -43.91 5.35 27.01
CA ASN A 4 -43.10 6.24 26.17
C ASN A 4 -41.58 6.20 26.48
N ASP A 5 -41.18 5.63 27.62
CA ASP A 5 -39.78 5.48 28.03
C ASP A 5 -38.98 4.54 27.12
N LYS A 6 -39.63 3.49 26.58
CA LYS A 6 -38.98 2.55 25.65
C LYS A 6 -38.73 3.18 24.28
N ILE A 7 -39.59 4.13 23.88
CA ILE A 7 -39.44 4.89 22.62
C ILE A 7 -38.30 5.90 22.75
N LEU A 8 -38.13 6.51 23.92
CA LEU A 8 -37.03 7.45 24.19
C LEU A 8 -35.66 6.76 24.19
N MET A 9 -35.55 5.53 24.70
CA MET A 9 -34.29 4.75 24.62
C MET A 9 -33.99 4.22 23.21
N LEU A 10 -34.98 3.98 22.36
CA LEU A 10 -34.77 3.51 20.99
C LEU A 10 -34.24 4.61 20.05
N MET A 11 -34.55 5.87 20.33
CA MET A 11 -34.07 7.03 19.54
C MET A 11 -32.63 7.45 19.85
N ALA A 12 -32.10 7.11 21.03
CA ALA A 12 -30.72 7.46 21.40
C ALA A 12 -29.65 6.59 20.70
N VAL A 13 -30.00 5.36 20.28
CA VAL A 13 -29.08 4.42 19.64
C VAL A 13 -28.87 4.74 18.15
N ALA A 14 -29.82 5.43 17.51
CA ALA A 14 -29.74 5.76 16.09
C ALA A 14 -28.82 6.98 15.77
N ALA A 15 -28.46 7.80 16.76
CA ALA A 15 -27.67 9.01 16.55
C ALA A 15 -26.15 8.79 16.47
N LEU A 16 -25.65 7.57 16.73
CA LEU A 16 -24.22 7.27 16.75
C LEU A 16 -23.65 6.72 15.44
N SER A 17 -24.45 6.53 14.39
CA SER A 17 -24.01 5.89 13.14
C SER A 17 -23.44 6.85 12.08
N LEU A 18 -23.36 8.17 12.35
CA LEU A 18 -22.89 9.17 11.38
C LEU A 18 -21.42 9.60 11.52
N SER A 19 -20.56 8.76 12.13
CA SER A 19 -19.13 9.09 12.30
C SER A 19 -18.19 8.17 11.53
N CYS A 20 -18.52 7.86 10.26
CA CYS A 20 -17.51 7.33 9.35
C CYS A 20 -17.78 7.75 7.90
N SER A 21 -17.39 8.97 7.56
CA SER A 21 -17.07 9.37 6.19
C SER A 21 -16.24 10.66 6.16
N SER A 22 -15.12 10.69 6.89
CA SER A 22 -14.01 11.55 6.52
C SER A 22 -13.28 10.91 5.32
N LYS A 23 -13.91 10.99 4.14
CA LYS A 23 -13.17 10.88 2.87
C LYS A 23 -12.33 12.15 2.75
N ALA A 24 -11.14 12.12 3.35
CA ALA A 24 -10.08 13.05 3.01
C ALA A 24 -9.70 12.82 1.54
N GLY A 25 -10.30 13.63 0.66
CA GLY A 25 -9.96 13.68 -0.76
C GLY A 25 -8.51 14.13 -0.90
N LYS A 26 -7.60 13.18 -1.11
CA LYS A 26 -6.28 13.49 -1.66
C LYS A 26 -6.46 13.82 -3.14
N ASN A 27 -6.09 15.04 -3.51
CA ASN A 27 -6.03 15.50 -4.89
C ASN A 27 -5.06 14.59 -5.67
N THR A 28 -5.60 13.77 -6.56
CA THR A 28 -4.87 12.80 -7.39
C THR A 28 -4.30 13.50 -8.63
N ASN A 29 -3.13 14.10 -8.50
CA ASN A 29 -2.23 14.40 -9.62
C ASN A 29 -0.76 14.07 -9.25
N GLU A 30 -0.57 13.12 -8.34
CA GLU A 30 0.75 12.57 -8.04
C GLU A 30 0.86 11.23 -8.76
N ALA A 31 1.86 11.09 -9.63
CA ALA A 31 2.14 9.82 -10.31
C ALA A 31 2.48 8.73 -9.27
N PRO A 32 2.01 7.47 -9.47
CA PRO A 32 2.24 6.38 -8.55
C PRO A 32 3.74 6.16 -8.32
N ILE A 33 4.16 6.10 -7.05
CA ILE A 33 5.56 5.96 -6.67
C ILE A 33 6.06 4.58 -7.16
N SER A 34 6.98 4.62 -8.11
CA SER A 34 7.55 3.46 -8.81
C SER A 34 9.07 3.46 -8.69
N LYS A 35 9.74 2.44 -9.25
CA LYS A 35 11.21 2.32 -9.24
C LYS A 35 11.86 3.60 -9.80
N PRO A 36 12.67 4.33 -9.01
CA PRO A 36 13.38 5.51 -9.50
C PRO A 36 14.38 5.14 -10.59
N GLN A 37 14.52 6.00 -11.58
CA GLN A 37 15.54 5.87 -12.62
C GLN A 37 16.82 6.58 -12.14
N ILE A 38 17.62 5.90 -11.33
CA ILE A 38 18.96 6.38 -10.93
C ILE A 38 19.99 5.44 -11.56
N GLU A 39 20.92 6.00 -12.33
CA GLU A 39 22.04 5.25 -12.88
C GLU A 39 23.17 5.16 -11.84
N PHE A 40 23.72 3.96 -11.69
CA PHE A 40 24.89 3.72 -10.86
C PHE A 40 26.14 4.03 -11.67
N THR A 41 26.81 5.15 -11.37
CA THR A 41 27.94 5.66 -12.18
C THR A 41 29.30 5.55 -11.49
N GLY A 42 29.39 5.02 -10.27
CA GLY A 42 30.65 4.91 -9.55
C GLY A 42 30.60 3.92 -8.39
N ASP A 43 31.74 3.64 -7.76
CA ASP A 43 31.88 2.58 -6.74
C ASP A 43 31.44 3.01 -5.32
N VAL A 44 30.87 4.22 -5.19
CA VAL A 44 30.48 4.82 -3.91
C VAL A 44 28.97 4.77 -3.76
N MET A 45 28.51 4.18 -2.66
CA MET A 45 27.09 4.13 -2.32
C MET A 45 26.63 5.49 -1.77
N THR A 46 25.92 6.27 -2.60
CA THR A 46 25.34 7.55 -2.17
C THR A 46 24.00 7.35 -1.44
N PRO A 47 23.59 8.29 -0.57
CA PRO A 47 22.29 8.23 0.10
C PRO A 47 21.10 8.15 -0.88
N GLU A 48 21.17 8.83 -2.01
CA GLU A 48 20.13 8.87 -3.04
C GLU A 48 20.00 7.51 -3.73
N LEU A 49 21.15 6.89 -4.04
CA LEU A 49 21.18 5.55 -4.60
C LEU A 49 20.59 4.54 -3.59
N LEU A 50 21.02 4.60 -2.33
CA LEU A 50 20.52 3.73 -1.27
C LEU A 50 19.01 3.88 -1.08
N TRP A 51 18.49 5.11 -1.18
CA TRP A 51 17.04 5.38 -1.10
C TRP A 51 16.27 4.88 -2.33
N SER A 52 16.89 4.82 -3.50
CA SER A 52 16.26 4.33 -4.72
C SER A 52 16.05 2.81 -4.77
N MET A 53 16.71 2.08 -3.86
CA MET A 53 16.59 0.63 -3.79
C MET A 53 15.21 0.20 -3.29
N GLY A 54 14.61 -0.75 -4.01
CA GLY A 54 13.34 -1.36 -3.61
C GLY A 54 13.53 -2.22 -2.35
N ARG A 55 12.66 -2.04 -1.37
CA ARG A 55 12.69 -2.82 -0.12
C ARG A 55 11.76 -4.02 -0.26
N LEU A 56 12.31 -5.22 -0.08
CA LEU A 56 11.54 -6.47 -0.14
C LEU A 56 10.87 -6.74 1.21
N SER A 57 9.63 -7.24 1.16
CA SER A 57 8.85 -7.58 2.37
C SER A 57 7.83 -8.68 2.10
N ASP A 58 7.42 -9.38 3.16
CA ASP A 58 6.26 -10.31 3.18
C ASP A 58 6.30 -11.33 2.02
N ILE A 59 7.30 -12.20 2.10
CA ILE A 59 7.58 -13.22 1.11
C ILE A 59 6.71 -14.44 1.43
N GLN A 60 5.90 -14.87 0.47
CA GLN A 60 5.00 -16.02 0.60
C GLN A 60 5.23 -16.98 -0.57
N VAL A 61 5.30 -18.29 -0.27
CA VAL A 61 5.46 -19.32 -1.29
C VAL A 61 4.09 -19.91 -1.62
N SER A 62 3.82 -20.12 -2.91
CA SER A 62 2.57 -20.75 -3.33
C SER A 62 2.46 -22.19 -2.81
N PRO A 63 1.26 -22.70 -2.50
CA PRO A 63 1.09 -24.08 -2.00
C PRO A 63 1.63 -25.15 -2.97
N ASP A 64 1.59 -24.87 -4.27
CA ASP A 64 2.12 -25.74 -5.33
C ASP A 64 3.65 -25.61 -5.54
N LYS A 65 4.32 -24.73 -4.77
CA LYS A 65 5.76 -24.47 -4.81
C LYS A 65 6.28 -24.05 -6.20
N LYS A 66 5.51 -23.29 -6.96
CA LYS A 66 5.94 -22.81 -8.29
C LYS A 66 6.25 -21.32 -8.31
N THR A 67 5.65 -20.56 -7.41
CA THR A 67 5.73 -19.09 -7.42
C THR A 67 5.93 -18.52 -6.02
N ILE A 68 6.47 -17.31 -5.99
CA ILE A 68 6.72 -16.52 -4.79
C ILE A 68 6.00 -15.18 -4.95
N LEU A 69 5.14 -14.85 -4.00
CA LEU A 69 4.55 -13.52 -3.82
C LEU A 69 5.46 -12.72 -2.88
N TYR A 70 5.70 -11.45 -3.21
CA TYR A 70 6.47 -10.55 -2.36
C TYR A 70 6.04 -9.10 -2.58
N GLY A 71 6.23 -8.27 -1.56
CA GLY A 71 6.08 -6.82 -1.66
C GLY A 71 7.40 -6.14 -2.02
N VAL A 72 7.35 -5.15 -2.92
CA VAL A 72 8.46 -4.20 -3.14
C VAL A 72 7.96 -2.80 -2.79
N SER A 73 8.67 -2.14 -1.87
CA SER A 73 8.36 -0.76 -1.47
C SER A 73 9.39 0.23 -2.02
N TYR A 74 8.91 1.34 -2.57
CA TYR A 74 9.72 2.49 -2.96
C TYR A 74 9.26 3.74 -2.21
N TYR A 75 10.19 4.69 -2.02
CA TYR A 75 9.93 5.94 -1.31
C TYR A 75 10.21 7.12 -2.23
N SER A 76 9.34 8.13 -2.15
CA SER A 76 9.51 9.40 -2.83
C SER A 76 9.79 10.49 -1.80
N ILE A 77 10.98 11.12 -1.92
CA ILE A 77 11.35 12.28 -1.11
C ILE A 77 10.43 13.46 -1.44
N THR A 78 10.13 13.67 -2.73
CA THR A 78 9.32 14.80 -3.19
C THR A 78 7.87 14.71 -2.70
N GLN A 79 7.29 13.51 -2.68
CA GLN A 79 5.94 13.28 -2.19
C GLN A 79 5.88 13.01 -0.67
N ASN A 80 7.03 12.83 -0.02
CA ASN A 80 7.17 12.39 1.38
C ASN A 80 6.29 11.17 1.72
N LYS A 81 6.30 10.17 0.83
CA LYS A 81 5.45 8.98 0.91
C LYS A 81 6.22 7.74 0.46
N GLY A 82 5.78 6.58 0.92
CA GLY A 82 6.18 5.28 0.40
C GLY A 82 4.99 4.57 -0.24
N ASN A 83 5.25 3.78 -1.27
CA ASN A 83 4.27 2.92 -1.92
C ASN A 83 4.80 1.49 -1.96
N ARG A 84 3.95 0.52 -1.61
CA ARG A 84 4.26 -0.91 -1.62
C ARG A 84 3.41 -1.58 -2.68
N GLU A 85 4.07 -2.25 -3.62
CA GLU A 85 3.42 -3.01 -4.66
C GLU A 85 3.69 -4.50 -4.50
N LEU A 86 2.71 -5.33 -4.85
CA LEU A 86 2.82 -6.77 -4.83
C LEU A 86 3.31 -7.29 -6.17
N TYR A 87 4.24 -8.23 -6.11
CA TYR A 87 4.81 -8.91 -7.26
C TYR A 87 4.78 -10.40 -7.05
N VAL A 88 4.66 -11.13 -8.15
CA VAL A 88 4.86 -12.57 -8.19
C VAL A 88 6.02 -12.90 -9.12
N VAL A 89 6.82 -13.88 -8.75
CA VAL A 89 7.90 -14.44 -9.57
C VAL A 89 7.86 -15.96 -9.51
N ASN A 90 8.33 -16.64 -10.55
CA ASN A 90 8.52 -18.09 -10.48
C ASN A 90 9.76 -18.44 -9.62
N LEU A 91 9.93 -19.70 -9.24
CA LEU A 91 11.10 -20.12 -8.45
C LEU A 91 12.45 -19.94 -9.16
N GLU A 92 12.47 -19.99 -10.49
CA GLU A 92 13.68 -19.77 -11.29
C GLU A 92 14.11 -18.28 -11.28
N GLY A 93 13.26 -17.37 -10.79
CA GLY A 93 13.48 -15.92 -10.78
C GLY A 93 13.07 -15.21 -12.08
N ASN A 94 12.54 -15.97 -13.04
CA ASN A 94 12.09 -15.52 -14.34
C ASN A 94 10.61 -15.05 -14.23
N GLN A 95 10.12 -14.33 -15.24
CA GLN A 95 8.69 -14.00 -15.35
C GLN A 95 8.10 -13.22 -14.16
N ARG A 96 8.81 -12.21 -13.66
CA ARG A 96 8.26 -11.30 -12.66
C ARG A 96 7.04 -10.56 -13.20
N LYS A 97 5.92 -10.62 -12.48
CA LYS A 97 4.68 -9.89 -12.79
C LYS A 97 4.27 -9.02 -11.60
N GLN A 98 3.94 -7.76 -11.87
CA GLN A 98 3.34 -6.85 -10.90
C GLN A 98 1.83 -7.13 -10.79
N LEU A 99 1.31 -7.22 -9.57
CA LEU A 99 -0.09 -7.54 -9.29
C LEU A 99 -0.92 -6.32 -8.93
N THR A 100 -0.30 -5.31 -8.31
CA THR A 100 -0.96 -4.09 -7.86
C THR A 100 -0.30 -2.86 -8.47
N GLN A 101 -1.06 -1.77 -8.63
CA GLN A 101 -0.57 -0.44 -9.01
C GLN A 101 -1.35 0.58 -8.17
N THR A 102 -0.89 0.80 -6.95
CA THR A 102 -1.45 1.72 -5.96
C THR A 102 -0.72 3.06 -5.94
N ALA A 103 -1.36 4.11 -5.41
CA ALA A 103 -0.83 5.47 -5.32
C ALA A 103 -0.99 6.04 -3.90
#